data_AF-A0A524RTG6-F1
#
_entry.id   AF-A0A524RTG6-F1
#
_cell.length_a   1.000
_cell.length_b   1.000
_cell.length_c   1.000
_cell.angle_alpha   90.00
_cell.angle_beta   90.00
_cell.angle_gamma   90.00
#
_symmetry.space_group_name_H-M   'P 1'
#
loop_
_entity.id
_entity.type
_entity.pdbx_description
1 polymer ?
#
loop_
_entity_poly.entity_id
_entity_poly.type
_entity_poly.pdbx_seq_one_letter_code
_entity_poly.pdbx_strand_id
1 'polypeptide(L)' 'MDLLLSSASAGNEDSLSLRPLSIHGMLWLQTHFEDDLWGALASGGAEIDMDSARHMVADCQMAGLKVSCLNTSMGAPIRQ' A
#
# COMPACT_ATOMS: atom_id res chain seq x y z
N MET A 1 -12.59 1.80 1.45
CA MET A 1 -11.13 1.75 1.59
C MET A 1 -10.55 2.53 0.44
N ASP A 2 -9.53 3.35 0.68
CA ASP A 2 -8.95 4.27 -0.30
C ASP A 2 -7.62 3.74 -0.85
N LEU A 3 -6.82 3.09 0.00
CA LEU A 3 -5.53 2.48 -0.36
C LEU A 3 -5.45 1.06 0.20
N LEU A 4 -4.81 0.18 -0.56
CA LEU A 4 -4.50 -1.19 -0.18
C LEU A 4 -2.99 -1.43 -0.28
N LEU A 5 -2.41 -1.90 0.80
CA LEU A 5 -1.05 -2.42 0.89
C LEU A 5 -1.13 -3.95 0.96
N SER A 6 -0.42 -4.64 0.07
CA SER A 6 -0.34 -6.11 0.08
C SER A 6 1.12 -6.54 0.05
N SER A 7 1.46 -7.68 0.64
CA SER A 7 2.78 -8.29 0.45
C SER A 7 3.08 -8.46 -1.05
N ALA A 8 4.21 -7.95 -1.52
CA ALA A 8 4.66 -8.21 -2.88
C ALA A 8 4.94 -9.71 -3.05
N SER A 9 4.48 -10.32 -4.14
CA SER A 9 4.69 -11.75 -4.43
C SER A 9 6.07 -12.05 -5.02
N ALA A 10 6.85 -11.01 -5.32
CA ALA A 10 8.13 -11.10 -6.00
C ALA A 10 9.30 -11.06 -5.01
N GLY A 11 9.55 -12.16 -4.30
CA GLY A 11 10.86 -12.52 -3.71
C GLY A 11 11.52 -11.55 -2.70
N ASN A 12 10.92 -10.40 -2.40
CA ASN A 12 11.44 -9.38 -1.52
C ASN A 12 10.56 -9.33 -0.27
N GLU A 13 11.02 -9.94 0.81
CA GLU A 13 10.26 -10.05 2.06
C GLU A 13 9.97 -8.68 2.71
N ASP A 14 10.66 -7.63 2.24
CA ASP A 14 10.60 -6.28 2.77
C ASP A 14 9.84 -5.27 1.90
N SER A 15 9.10 -5.71 0.88
CA SER A 15 8.36 -4.83 -0.04
C SER A 15 6.85 -5.08 -0.06
N LEU A 16 6.09 -3.99 -0.12
CA LEU A 16 4.63 -3.96 -0.17
C LEU A 16 4.15 -3.33 -1.48
N SER A 17 3.21 -3.99 -2.15
CA SER A 17 2.54 -3.45 -3.32
C SER A 17 1.43 -2.47 -2.92
N LEU A 18 1.42 -1.31 -3.58
CA LEU A 18 0.45 -0.24 -3.43
C LEU A 18 -0.65 -0.33 -4.46
N ARG A 19 -1.90 -0.29 -4.01
CA ARG A 19 -3.06 -0.24 -4.89
C ARG A 19 -4.08 0.82 -4.45
N PRO A 20 -4.38 1.82 -5.29
CA PRO A 20 -5.49 2.72 -5.05
C PRO A 20 -6.82 1.99 -5.26
N LEU A 21 -7.74 2.18 -4.32
CA LEU A 21 -9.11 1.64 -4.37
C LEU A 21 -10.17 2.74 -4.52
N SER A 22 -9.76 4.00 -4.45
CA SER A 22 -10.63 5.16 -4.66
C SER A 22 -9.88 6.29 -5.37
N ILE A 23 -10.65 7.26 -5.89
CA ILE A 23 -10.11 8.48 -6.50
C ILE A 23 -9.30 9.28 -5.47
N HIS A 24 -9.74 9.31 -4.20
CA HIS A 24 -9.01 10.00 -3.13
C HIS A 24 -7.67 9.33 -2.83
N GLY A 25 -7.61 8.00 -2.84
CA GLY A 25 -6.35 7.26 -2.70
C GLY A 25 -5.41 7.52 -3.87
N MET A 26 -5.91 7.50 -5.11
CA MET A 26 -5.10 7.82 -6.28
C MET A 26 -4.57 9.25 -6.25
N LEU A 27 -5.41 10.22 -5.91
CA LEU A 27 -5.00 11.63 -5.81
C LEU A 27 -3.89 11.82 -4.77
N TRP A 28 -4.03 11.18 -3.61
CA TRP A 28 -3.00 11.24 -2.57
C TRP A 28 -1.67 10.65 -3.04
N LEU A 29 -1.70 9.52 -3.77
CA LEU A 29 -0.47 8.95 -4.35
C LEU A 29 0.18 9.91 -5.34
N GLN A 30 -0.60 10.58 -6.19
CA GLN A 30 -0.06 11.53 -7.17
C GLN A 30 0.62 12.76 -6.54
N THR A 31 0.31 13.13 -5.29
CA THR A 31 1.02 14.22 -4.60
C THR A 31 2.34 13.78 -3.96
N HIS A 32 2.58 12.48 -3.83
CA HIS A 32 3.75 11.91 -3.14
C HIS A 32 4.71 11.16 -4.07
N PHE A 33 4.28 10.83 -5.30
CA PHE A 33 5.08 10.11 -6.30
C PHE A 33 5.18 10.89 -7.61
N GLU A 34 6.33 10.75 -8.28
CA GLU A 34 6.59 11.30 -9.62
C GLU A 34 5.62 10.74 -10.66
N ASP A 35 5.35 11.53 -11.70
CA ASP A 35 4.33 11.24 -12.72
C ASP A 35 4.64 9.99 -13.55
N ASP A 36 5.91 9.68 -13.74
CA ASP A 36 6.37 8.44 -14.38
C ASP A 36 5.87 7.17 -13.65
N LEU A 37 5.58 7.26 -12.35
CA LEU A 37 5.09 6.13 -11.54
C LEU A 37 3.56 6.03 -11.53
N TRP A 38 2.83 7.03 -12.02
CA TRP A 38 1.36 7.05 -11.93
C TRP A 38 0.70 5.90 -12.67
N GLY A 39 1.28 5.45 -13.79
CA GLY A 39 0.79 4.28 -14.52
C GLY A 39 0.93 2.98 -13.70
N ALA A 40 2.05 2.82 -13.00
CA ALA A 40 2.28 1.68 -12.11
C ALA A 40 1.36 1.71 -10.89
N LEU A 41 1.18 2.90 -10.27
CA LEU A 41 0.27 3.11 -9.15
C LEU A 41 -1.18 2.77 -9.54
N ALA A 42 -1.67 3.27 -10.67
CA ALA A 42 -3.01 2.98 -11.16
C ALA A 42 -3.24 1.49 -11.44
N SER A 43 -2.19 0.78 -11.86
CA SER A 43 -2.23 -0.66 -12.15
C SER A 43 -2.02 -1.54 -10.91
N GLY A 44 -1.73 -0.95 -9.74
CA GLY A 44 -1.40 -1.68 -8.53
C GLY A 44 -0.03 -2.37 -8.56
N GLY A 45 0.88 -1.91 -9.43
CA GLY A 45 2.22 -2.46 -9.63
C GLY A 45 3.34 -1.62 -9.04
N ALA A 46 3.02 -0.61 -8.24
CA ALA A 46 4.02 0.15 -7.49
C ALA A 46 4.37 -0.58 -6.20
N GLU A 47 5.66 -0.70 -5.91
CA GLU A 47 6.17 -1.34 -4.69
C GLU A 47 6.89 -0.31 -3.84
N ILE A 48 6.73 -0.41 -2.52
CA ILE A 48 7.45 0.40 -1.53
C ILE A 48 8.02 -0.51 -0.45
N ASP A 49 9.11 -0.07 0.18
CA ASP A 49 9.66 -0.78 1.33
C ASP A 49 8.76 -0.64 2.58
N MET A 50 8.96 -1.53 3.56
CA MET A 50 8.17 -1.54 4.80
C MET A 50 8.29 -0.25 5.63
N ASP A 51 9.45 0.41 5.69
CA ASP A 51 9.63 1.63 6.46
C ASP A 51 8.90 2.81 5.79
N SER A 52 9.01 2.94 4.48
CA SER A 52 8.24 3.91 3.69
C SER A 52 6.73 3.66 3.85
N ALA A 53 6.29 2.40 3.84
CA ALA A 53 4.88 2.05 4.03
C ALA A 53 4.34 2.48 5.40
N ARG A 54 5.14 2.37 6.47
CA ARG A 54 4.75 2.82 7.81
C ARG A 54 4.52 4.33 7.86
N HIS A 55 5.44 5.11 7.28
CA HIS A 55 5.29 6.56 7.18
C HIS A 55 4.08 6.94 6.32
N MET A 56 3.93 6.28 5.17
CA MET A 56 2.81 6.48 4.25
C MET A 56 1.45 6.23 4.92
N VAL A 57 1.32 5.16 5.72
CA VAL A 57 0.08 4.85 6.45
C VAL A 57 -0.26 5.95 7.45
N ALA A 58 0.74 6.46 8.18
CA ALA A 58 0.52 7.54 9.15
C ALA A 58 0.05 8.83 8.43
N ASP A 59 0.70 9.21 7.34
CA ASP A 59 0.35 10.39 6.57
C ASP A 59 -1.04 10.27 5.93
N CYS A 60 -1.38 9.09 5.41
CA CYS A 60 -2.72 8.80 4.90
C CYS A 60 -3.80 8.92 5.98
N GLN A 61 -3.54 8.42 7.19
CA GLN A 61 -4.47 8.53 8.32
C GLN A 61 -4.66 9.98 8.75
N MET A 62 -3.58 10.77 8.79
CA MET A 62 -3.64 12.21 9.04
C MET A 62 -4.45 12.97 7.98
N ALA A 63 -4.37 12.52 6.72
CA ALA A 63 -5.18 13.03 5.61
C ALA A 63 -6.64 12.52 5.60
N GLY A 64 -7.01 11.63 6.53
CA GLY A 64 -8.36 11.04 6.62
C GLY A 64 -8.64 9.91 5.64
N LEU A 65 -7.62 9.35 5.00
CA LEU A 65 -7.74 8.23 4.06
C LEU A 65 -7.80 6.89 4.80
N LYS A 66 -8.60 5.96 4.26
CA LYS A 66 -8.74 4.60 4.80
C LYS A 66 -7.74 3.67 4.13
N VAL A 67 -6.69 3.27 4.84
CA VAL A 67 -5.68 2.32 4.36
C VAL A 67 -5.94 0.93 4.92
N SER A 68 -5.83 -0.11 4.08
CA SER A 68 -5.87 -1.52 4.49
C SER A 68 -4.54 -2.18 4.21
N CYS A 69 -4.02 -2.94 5.18
CA CYS A 69 -2.78 -3.71 5.02
C CYS A 69 -3.10 -5.20 5.07
N LEU A 70 -2.80 -5.92 3.99
CA LEU A 70 -2.84 -7.37 3.91
C LEU A 70 -1.42 -7.89 4.10
N ASN A 71 -1.04 -8.13 5.36
CA ASN A 71 0.16 -8.90 5.66
C ASN A 71 -0.19 -10.39 5.55
N THR A 72 0.49 -11.14 4.68
CA THR A 72 0.27 -12.60 4.59
C THR A 72 0.89 -13.37 5.76
N SER A 73 1.38 -12.69 6.80
CA SER A 73 1.83 -13.31 8.04
C SER A 73 0.85 -13.04 9.19
N MET A 74 -0.27 -13.75 9.14
CA MET A 74 -0.85 -14.33 10.36
C MET A 74 -1.29 -15.74 10.02
N GLY A 75 -0.54 -16.70 10.58
CA GLY A 75 -0.77 -18.12 10.42
C GLY A 75 -2.17 -18.56 10.86
N ALA A 76 -2.49 -19.78 10.46
CA ALA A 76 -3.70 -20.50 10.84
C ALA A 76 -4.09 -20.27 12.32
N PRO A 77 -5.39 -20.23 12.66
CA PRO A 77 -5.79 -20.49 14.04
C PRO A 77 -5.36 -21.93 14.36
N ILE A 78 -4.24 -22.06 15.06
CA ILE A 78 -3.89 -23.30 15.75
C ILE A 78 -4.98 -23.48 16.80
N ARG A 79 -5.81 -24.52 16.59
CA ARG A 79 -6.88 -24.92 17.50
C ARG A 79 -6.30 -25.17 18.89
N GLN A 80 -6.93 -24.64 19.93
CA GLN A 80 -7.37 -25.39 21.11
C GLN A 80 -8.69 -24.82 21.60
#